data_AF-A0A0C3DUB4-F1
#
_entry.id   AF-A0A0C3DUB4-F1
#
_cell.length_a   1.000
_cell.length_b   1.000
_cell.length_c   1.000
_cell.angle_alpha   90.00
_cell.angle_beta   90.00
_cell.angle_gamma   90.00
#
_symmetry.space_group_name_H-M   'P 1'
#
loop_
_entity.id
_entity.type
_entity.pdbx_description
1 polymer ?
#
loop_
_entity_poly.entity_id
_entity_poly.type
_entity_poly.pdbx_seq_one_letter_code
_entity_poly.pdbx_strand_id
1 'polypeptide(L)'
;EMSILQQNTLKQIPTNITSALARFNLHPSTTVYATCPLCSCLYKPVFKPGLSTAEYPSHCTNKPKPWLPICNQPLLQLSSTGHCSLIKPYVYHHFHDFVASLLARSEIDAIINEPCDQLMGSLDQPAPLNSKDIWDSEFLRTFQALFIDRKGESHLVFSLNIDFFNVKETTSCGVISCACLNLPLGICYKPENMFLAGIMPGPNEPPGDQLNHFL
;
A
#
# COMPACT_ATOMS: atom_id res chain seq x y z
N GLU A 1 4.25 3.68 47.60
CA GLU A 1 2.90 3.80 47.00
C GLU A 1 2.97 4.66 45.76
N MET A 2 2.32 4.25 44.65
CA MET A 2 2.23 5.08 43.45
C MET A 2 1.30 6.27 43.68
N SER A 3 1.69 7.46 43.24
CA SER A 3 0.86 8.65 43.38
C SER A 3 -0.44 8.53 42.57
N ILE A 4 -1.48 9.26 42.98
CA ILE A 4 -2.76 9.31 42.25
C ILE A 4 -2.55 9.73 40.79
N LEU A 5 -1.60 10.64 40.54
CA LEU A 5 -1.23 11.06 39.19
C LEU A 5 -0.65 9.90 38.38
N GLN A 6 0.27 9.12 38.96
CA GLN A 6 0.85 7.93 38.29
C GLN A 6 -0.21 6.88 37.97
N GLN A 7 -1.14 6.63 38.90
CA GLN A 7 -2.26 5.72 38.67
C GLN A 7 -3.18 6.20 37.56
N ASN A 8 -3.45 7.51 37.49
CA ASN A 8 -4.28 8.10 36.44
C ASN A 8 -3.58 8.07 35.07
N THR A 9 -2.27 8.30 35.01
CA THR A 9 -1.49 8.19 33.76
C THR A 9 -1.49 6.75 33.23
N LEU A 10 -1.28 5.76 34.09
CA LEU A 10 -1.30 4.35 33.67
C LEU A 10 -2.67 3.91 33.14
N LYS A 11 -3.77 4.39 33.74
CA LYS A 11 -5.13 4.12 33.25
C LYS A 11 -5.41 4.72 31.86
N GLN A 12 -4.63 5.70 31.43
CA GLN A 12 -4.78 6.33 30.11
C GLN A 12 -4.01 5.60 29.01
N ILE A 13 -3.14 4.66 29.35
CA ILE A 13 -2.39 3.87 28.37
C ILE A 13 -3.35 2.88 27.71
N PRO A 14 -3.48 2.89 26.37
CA PRO A 14 -4.29 1.91 25.66
C PRO A 14 -3.80 0.49 25.93
N THR A 15 -4.71 -0.41 26.26
CA THR A 15 -4.38 -1.82 26.56
C THR A 15 -4.35 -2.71 25.32
N ASN A 16 -4.80 -2.22 24.17
CA ASN A 16 -4.78 -2.93 22.90
C ASN A 16 -4.58 -1.96 21.74
N ILE A 17 -4.21 -2.53 20.58
CA ILE A 17 -3.90 -1.76 19.37
C ILE A 17 -5.09 -0.93 18.88
N THR A 18 -6.31 -1.47 18.92
CA THR A 18 -7.52 -0.74 18.50
C THR A 18 -7.73 0.53 19.33
N SER A 19 -7.62 0.41 20.65
CA SER A 19 -7.70 1.55 21.56
C SER A 19 -6.55 2.54 21.35
N ALA A 20 -5.35 2.07 21.00
CA ALA A 20 -4.22 2.95 20.69
C ALA A 20 -4.45 3.73 19.40
N LEU A 21 -4.85 3.05 18.33
CA LEU A 21 -5.15 3.66 17.05
C LEU A 21 -6.27 4.70 17.17
N ALA A 22 -7.35 4.37 17.88
CA ALA A 22 -8.45 5.29 18.12
C ALA A 22 -8.04 6.49 18.98
N ARG A 23 -7.29 6.25 20.07
CA ARG A 23 -6.88 7.32 21.00
C ARG A 23 -5.93 8.32 20.37
N PHE A 24 -4.98 7.84 19.58
CA PHE A 24 -3.96 8.68 18.94
C PHE A 24 -4.33 9.08 17.51
N ASN A 25 -5.55 8.74 17.06
CA ASN A 25 -6.02 8.97 15.69
C ASN A 25 -5.03 8.45 14.62
N LEU A 26 -4.43 7.29 14.88
CA LEU A 26 -3.45 6.64 14.00
C LEU A 26 -4.14 5.70 13.00
N HIS A 27 -5.43 5.92 12.72
CA HIS A 27 -6.14 5.07 11.78
C HIS A 27 -5.49 5.18 10.40
N PRO A 28 -5.00 4.07 9.82
CA PRO A 28 -4.44 4.11 8.49
C PRO A 28 -5.56 4.46 7.51
N SER A 29 -5.28 5.41 6.63
CA SER A 29 -6.18 5.72 5.52
C SER A 29 -6.25 4.52 4.60
N THR A 30 -7.41 3.87 4.59
CA THR A 30 -7.63 2.60 3.90
C THR A 30 -8.97 2.60 3.18
N THR A 31 -9.03 1.87 2.08
CA THR A 31 -10.27 1.52 1.39
C THR A 31 -10.41 0.01 1.41
N VAL A 32 -11.53 -0.49 1.93
CA VAL A 32 -11.86 -1.92 1.85
C VAL A 32 -12.65 -2.16 0.58
N TYR A 33 -12.11 -2.92 -0.35
CA TYR A 33 -12.76 -3.31 -1.60
C TYR A 33 -13.42 -4.68 -1.47
N ALA A 34 -14.55 -4.85 -2.14
CA ALA A 34 -15.06 -6.19 -2.44
C ALA A 34 -14.32 -6.75 -3.67
N THR A 35 -13.69 -7.91 -3.52
CA THR A 35 -13.00 -8.60 -4.62
C THR A 35 -13.91 -9.68 -5.18
N CYS A 36 -14.08 -9.72 -6.50
CA CYS A 36 -14.75 -10.86 -7.12
C CYS A 36 -13.92 -12.15 -6.96
N PRO A 37 -14.48 -13.25 -6.41
CA PRO A 37 -13.71 -14.46 -6.19
C PRO A 37 -13.29 -15.20 -7.48
N LEU A 38 -13.91 -14.88 -8.62
CA LEU A 38 -13.65 -15.54 -9.91
C LEU A 38 -12.73 -14.73 -10.84
N CYS A 39 -12.93 -13.41 -10.92
CA CYS A 39 -12.21 -12.54 -11.86
C CYS A 39 -11.38 -11.44 -11.19
N SER A 40 -11.32 -11.42 -9.86
CA SER A 40 -10.58 -10.46 -9.04
C SER A 40 -10.93 -8.98 -9.21
N CYS A 41 -11.93 -8.64 -10.03
CA CYS A 41 -12.41 -7.27 -10.17
C CYS A 41 -12.82 -6.68 -8.81
N LEU A 42 -12.34 -5.45 -8.55
CA LEU A 42 -12.55 -4.73 -7.30
C LEU A 42 -13.74 -3.78 -7.37
N TYR A 43 -14.48 -3.70 -6.27
CA TYR A 43 -15.59 -2.75 -6.09
C TYR A 43 -15.35 -1.89 -4.86
N LYS A 44 -15.37 -0.57 -5.06
CA LYS A 44 -15.24 0.42 -3.99
C LYS A 44 -16.47 0.40 -3.06
N PRO A 45 -16.29 0.70 -1.77
CA PRO A 45 -17.41 0.91 -0.86
C PRO A 45 -18.18 2.16 -1.24
N VAL A 46 -19.50 2.12 -1.13
CA VAL A 46 -20.38 3.28 -1.27
C VAL A 46 -20.96 3.63 0.09
N PHE A 47 -20.77 4.89 0.52
CA PHE A 47 -21.33 5.41 1.77
C PHE A 47 -22.51 6.31 1.44
N LYS A 48 -23.72 5.91 1.84
CA LYS A 48 -24.91 6.76 1.69
C LYS A 48 -24.93 7.83 2.78
N PRO A 49 -25.43 9.04 2.49
CA PRO A 49 -25.60 10.09 3.50
C PRO A 49 -26.37 9.58 4.71
N GLY A 50 -25.82 9.76 5.91
CA GLY A 50 -26.44 9.35 7.18
C GLY A 50 -26.23 7.90 7.59
N LEU A 51 -25.57 7.06 6.78
CA LEU A 51 -25.20 5.70 7.15
C LEU A 51 -23.68 5.58 7.37
N SER A 52 -23.29 4.91 8.46
CA SER A 52 -21.88 4.58 8.75
C SER A 52 -21.43 3.27 8.12
N THR A 53 -22.35 2.50 7.54
CA THR A 53 -22.06 1.20 6.94
C THR A 53 -21.79 1.33 5.43
N ALA A 54 -20.69 0.74 4.97
CA ALA A 54 -20.36 0.65 3.56
C ALA A 54 -21.31 -0.32 2.83
N GLU A 55 -21.81 0.10 1.67
CA GLU A 55 -22.56 -0.75 0.75
C GLU A 55 -21.68 -1.20 -0.42
N TYR A 56 -21.96 -2.41 -0.91
CA TYR A 56 -21.29 -3.01 -2.06
C TYR A 56 -22.35 -3.68 -2.96
N PRO A 57 -22.06 -3.87 -4.27
CA PRO A 57 -22.91 -4.69 -5.12
C PRO A 57 -23.01 -6.12 -4.57
N SER A 58 -24.18 -6.74 -4.71
CA SER A 58 -24.36 -8.14 -4.30
C SER A 58 -23.62 -9.11 -5.23
N HIS A 59 -23.48 -8.75 -6.51
CA HIS A 59 -22.85 -9.57 -7.55
C HIS A 59 -21.88 -8.74 -8.40
N CYS A 60 -20.88 -9.43 -8.96
CA CYS A 60 -19.89 -8.87 -9.86
C CYS A 60 -20.51 -8.49 -11.21
N THR A 61 -20.37 -7.22 -11.61
CA THR A 61 -20.81 -6.69 -12.90
C THR A 61 -19.70 -6.63 -13.94
N ASN A 62 -18.49 -7.11 -13.61
CA ASN A 62 -17.35 -7.08 -14.52
C ASN A 62 -17.60 -7.92 -15.78
N LYS A 63 -17.11 -7.43 -16.91
CA LYS A 63 -17.12 -8.14 -18.20
C LYS A 63 -15.67 -8.26 -18.68
N PRO A 64 -14.92 -9.28 -18.22
CA PRO A 64 -13.48 -9.39 -18.49
C PRO A 64 -13.12 -9.40 -19.97
N LYS A 65 -14.02 -9.92 -20.82
CA LYS A 65 -13.86 -9.94 -22.27
C LYS A 65 -15.16 -9.46 -22.93
N PRO A 66 -15.11 -8.60 -23.96
CA PRO A 66 -16.30 -8.04 -24.61
C PRO A 66 -17.33 -9.06 -25.10
N TRP A 67 -16.89 -10.27 -25.47
CA TRP A 67 -17.74 -11.35 -25.98
C TRP A 67 -18.24 -12.34 -24.93
N LEU A 68 -17.74 -12.27 -23.68
CA LEU A 68 -18.21 -13.12 -22.60
C LEU A 68 -19.42 -12.50 -21.88
N PRO A 69 -20.29 -13.30 -21.24
CA PRO A 69 -21.31 -12.77 -20.34
C PRO A 69 -20.66 -12.02 -19.16
N ILE A 70 -21.46 -11.21 -18.47
CA ILE A 70 -21.06 -10.62 -17.19
C ILE A 70 -20.70 -11.75 -16.20
N CYS A 71 -19.72 -11.50 -15.35
CA CYS A 71 -19.22 -12.49 -14.39
C CYS A 71 -20.31 -12.97 -13.43
N ASN A 72 -21.13 -12.05 -12.90
CA ASN A 72 -22.28 -12.29 -12.02
C ASN A 72 -22.00 -13.16 -10.77
N GLN A 73 -20.75 -13.23 -10.33
CA GLN A 73 -20.39 -13.95 -9.11
C GLN A 73 -20.80 -13.18 -7.86
N PRO A 74 -21.31 -13.83 -6.81
CA PRO A 74 -21.59 -13.18 -5.54
C PRO A 74 -20.34 -12.51 -4.97
N LEU A 75 -20.51 -11.29 -4.45
CA LEU A 75 -19.46 -10.57 -3.70
C LEU A 75 -19.69 -10.63 -2.19
N LEU A 76 -20.93 -10.94 -1.79
CA LEU A 76 -21.40 -10.94 -0.42
C LEU A 76 -21.85 -12.34 0.00
N GLN A 77 -21.61 -12.69 1.26
CA GLN A 77 -22.10 -13.90 1.89
C GLN A 77 -22.96 -13.53 3.11
N LEU A 78 -24.06 -14.26 3.28
CA LEU A 78 -24.95 -14.13 4.44
C LEU A 78 -24.53 -15.15 5.51
N SER A 79 -24.25 -14.68 6.72
CA SER A 79 -23.99 -15.56 7.86
C SER A 79 -25.27 -16.24 8.33
N SER A 80 -25.11 -17.33 9.09
CA SER A 80 -26.22 -18.00 9.81
C SER A 80 -26.95 -17.08 10.78
N THR A 81 -26.30 -16.00 11.23
CA THR A 81 -26.85 -14.96 12.10
C THR A 81 -27.53 -13.81 11.34
N GLY A 82 -27.64 -13.90 10.00
CA GLY A 82 -28.26 -12.89 9.15
C GLY A 82 -27.37 -11.69 8.81
N HIS A 83 -26.10 -11.71 9.19
CA HIS A 83 -25.15 -10.65 8.86
C HIS A 83 -24.57 -10.85 7.46
N CYS A 84 -24.60 -9.79 6.65
CA CYS A 84 -24.00 -9.78 5.32
C CYS A 84 -22.52 -9.34 5.43
N SER A 85 -21.60 -10.09 4.83
CA SER A 85 -20.16 -9.78 4.82
C SER A 85 -19.55 -10.00 3.44
N LEU A 86 -18.39 -9.37 3.18
CA LEU A 86 -17.65 -9.58 1.94
C LEU A 86 -17.10 -11.02 1.89
N ILE A 87 -17.24 -11.68 0.74
CA ILE A 87 -16.62 -13.00 0.51
C ILE A 87 -15.09 -12.87 0.50
N LYS A 88 -14.57 -11.85 -0.19
CA LYS A 88 -13.14 -11.65 -0.41
C LYS A 88 -12.78 -10.17 -0.24
N PRO A 89 -12.58 -9.68 1.00
CA PRO A 89 -12.20 -8.29 1.26
C PRO A 89 -10.73 -8.05 0.87
N TYR A 90 -10.47 -6.93 0.19
CA TYR A 90 -9.11 -6.44 -0.07
C TYR A 90 -8.94 -5.07 0.58
N VAL A 91 -7.98 -4.94 1.49
CA VAL A 91 -7.69 -3.67 2.17
C VAL A 91 -6.55 -2.98 1.42
N TYR A 92 -6.85 -1.82 0.85
CA TYR A 92 -5.89 -0.97 0.17
C TYR A 92 -5.52 0.21 1.08
N HIS A 93 -4.23 0.37 1.36
CA HIS A 93 -3.67 1.54 2.02
C HIS A 93 -3.40 2.63 0.99
N HIS A 94 -3.70 3.88 1.32
CA HIS A 94 -3.61 4.97 0.36
C HIS A 94 -2.15 5.40 0.20
N PHE A 95 -1.63 5.29 -1.02
CA PHE A 95 -0.23 5.61 -1.31
C PHE A 95 0.11 7.08 -1.04
N HIS A 96 -0.78 8.00 -1.37
CA HIS A 96 -0.56 9.43 -1.13
C HIS A 96 -0.40 9.77 0.35
N ASP A 97 -1.15 9.11 1.23
CA ASP A 97 -1.05 9.34 2.67
C ASP A 97 0.26 8.78 3.24
N PHE A 98 0.75 7.66 2.68
CA PHE A 98 2.08 7.17 2.99
C PHE A 98 3.17 8.16 2.56
N VAL A 99 3.12 8.67 1.32
CA VAL A 99 4.12 9.64 0.82
C VAL A 99 4.07 10.92 1.65
N ALA A 100 2.87 11.45 1.96
CA ALA A 100 2.72 12.62 2.79
C ALA A 100 3.31 12.40 4.20
N SER A 101 3.04 11.25 4.81
CA SER A 101 3.58 10.89 6.13
C SER A 101 5.09 10.70 6.11
N LEU A 102 5.63 10.12 5.04
CA LEU A 102 7.07 9.92 4.85
C LEU A 102 7.81 11.26 4.73
N LEU A 103 7.28 12.18 3.92
CA LEU A 103 7.86 13.50 3.68
C LEU A 103 7.65 14.47 4.85
N ALA A 104 6.64 14.25 5.70
CA ALA A 104 6.43 15.05 6.91
C ALA A 104 7.51 14.84 7.99
N ARG A 105 8.41 13.86 7.82
CA ARG A 105 9.48 13.55 8.77
C ARG A 105 10.74 14.34 8.44
N SER A 106 11.17 15.21 9.35
CA SER A 106 12.30 16.12 9.14
C SER A 106 13.60 15.40 8.76
N GLU A 107 13.85 14.22 9.33
CA GLU A 107 15.05 13.44 9.04
C GLU A 107 15.02 12.80 7.65
N ILE A 108 13.82 12.58 7.09
CA ILE A 108 13.64 12.07 5.73
C ILE A 108 13.71 13.22 4.73
N ASP A 109 12.98 14.32 5.00
CA ASP A 109 12.98 15.51 4.15
C ASP A 109 14.40 16.06 3.92
N ALA A 110 15.24 16.01 4.96
CA ALA A 110 16.63 16.42 4.88
C ALA A 110 17.48 15.62 3.87
N ILE A 111 17.13 14.36 3.59
CA ILE A 111 17.98 13.44 2.78
C ILE A 111 17.31 12.96 1.49
N ILE A 112 15.99 13.07 1.35
CA ILE A 112 15.20 12.44 0.27
C ILE A 112 15.61 12.91 -1.13
N ASN A 113 16.21 14.09 -1.23
CA ASN A 113 16.61 14.70 -2.50
C ASN A 113 18.10 14.51 -2.82
N GLU A 114 18.91 14.04 -1.87
CA GLU A 114 20.35 13.88 -2.05
C GLU A 114 20.73 13.01 -3.26
N PRO A 115 20.07 11.87 -3.53
CA PRO A 115 20.44 11.06 -4.69
C PRO A 115 20.20 11.76 -6.04
N CYS A 116 19.10 12.53 -6.15
CA CYS A 116 18.83 13.34 -7.34
C CYS A 116 19.93 14.41 -7.53
N ASP A 117 20.32 15.09 -6.46
CA ASP A 117 21.33 16.15 -6.51
C ASP A 117 22.73 15.62 -6.86
N GLN A 118 23.10 14.47 -6.29
CA GLN A 118 24.35 13.78 -6.60
C GLN A 118 24.38 13.29 -8.06
N LEU A 119 23.26 12.74 -8.54
CA LEU A 119 23.17 12.28 -9.92
C LEU A 119 23.23 13.45 -10.90
N MET A 120 22.50 14.54 -10.62
CA MET A 120 22.53 15.77 -11.42
C MET A 120 23.94 16.37 -11.53
N GLY A 121 24.69 16.39 -10.41
CA GLY A 121 26.08 16.86 -10.38
C GLY A 121 27.11 15.94 -11.05
N SER A 122 26.73 14.72 -11.43
CA SER A 122 27.62 13.72 -12.03
C SER A 122 27.19 13.26 -13.43
N LEU A 123 26.24 13.95 -14.07
CA LEU A 123 25.73 13.58 -15.41
C LEU A 123 26.81 13.59 -16.50
N ASP A 124 27.80 14.48 -16.39
CA ASP A 124 28.91 14.58 -17.34
C ASP A 124 29.97 13.47 -17.16
N GLN A 125 29.86 12.67 -16.09
CA GLN A 125 30.76 11.56 -15.80
C GLN A 125 30.18 10.24 -16.32
N PRO A 126 31.03 9.30 -16.77
CA PRO A 126 30.57 7.96 -17.13
C PRO A 126 29.94 7.28 -15.91
N ALA A 127 28.98 6.39 -16.17
CA ALA A 127 28.39 5.58 -15.12
C ALA A 127 29.49 4.79 -14.36
N PRO A 128 29.41 4.67 -13.03
CA PRO A 128 30.39 3.93 -12.26
C PRO A 128 30.49 2.47 -12.72
N LEU A 129 31.71 1.93 -12.76
CA LEU A 129 31.93 0.51 -13.10
C LEU A 129 31.25 -0.45 -12.12
N ASN A 130 31.16 -0.03 -10.84
CA ASN A 130 30.50 -0.79 -9.78
C ASN A 130 29.31 0.01 -9.24
N SER A 131 28.10 -0.44 -9.54
CA SER A 131 26.85 0.14 -9.03
C SER A 131 26.70 -0.19 -7.55
N LYS A 132 26.56 0.84 -6.69
CA LYS A 132 26.26 0.66 -5.26
C LYS A 132 24.76 0.57 -5.01
N ASP A 133 23.99 1.33 -5.77
CA ASP A 133 22.53 1.34 -5.73
C ASP A 133 21.96 1.66 -7.13
N ILE A 134 20.66 1.93 -7.19
CA ILE A 134 19.96 2.23 -8.44
C ILE A 134 20.33 3.60 -9.05
N TRP A 135 20.80 4.55 -8.24
CA TRP A 135 21.16 5.91 -8.69
C TRP A 135 22.46 5.95 -9.49
N ASP A 136 23.28 4.90 -9.36
CA ASP A 136 24.43 4.67 -10.24
C ASP A 136 24.03 4.11 -11.63
N SER A 137 22.78 3.67 -11.80
CA SER A 137 22.35 3.02 -13.04
C SER A 137 22.31 3.95 -14.25
N GLU A 138 22.68 3.41 -15.41
CA GLU A 138 22.56 4.11 -16.70
C GLU A 138 21.11 4.47 -17.05
N PHE A 139 20.15 3.66 -16.58
CA PHE A 139 18.73 3.92 -16.78
C PHE A 139 18.32 5.30 -16.23
N LEU A 140 18.61 5.60 -14.96
CA LEU A 140 18.23 6.90 -14.39
C LEU A 140 18.96 8.07 -15.07
N ARG A 141 20.23 7.87 -15.45
CA ARG A 141 21.03 8.84 -16.22
C ARG A 141 20.45 9.16 -17.60
N THR A 142 19.79 8.19 -18.24
CA THR A 142 19.22 8.34 -19.58
C THR A 142 17.89 9.10 -19.55
N PHE A 143 17.12 8.98 -18.47
CA PHE A 143 15.81 9.62 -18.31
C PHE A 143 15.87 10.91 -17.47
N GLN A 144 16.81 11.80 -17.78
CA GLN A 144 17.14 13.00 -16.99
C GLN A 144 15.93 13.89 -16.68
N ALA A 145 15.12 14.19 -17.69
CA ALA A 145 13.96 15.08 -17.54
C ALA A 145 12.82 14.48 -16.68
N LEU A 146 12.79 13.16 -16.50
CA LEU A 146 11.74 12.46 -15.77
C LEU A 146 12.12 12.20 -14.30
N PHE A 147 13.41 12.01 -14.00
CA PHE A 147 13.85 11.58 -12.66
C PHE A 147 14.84 12.53 -11.97
N ILE A 148 15.52 13.42 -12.71
CA ILE A 148 16.67 14.18 -12.19
C ILE A 148 16.44 15.69 -12.23
N ASP A 149 15.92 16.23 -13.34
CA ASP A 149 15.64 17.66 -13.46
C ASP A 149 14.37 18.03 -12.66
N ARG A 150 14.60 18.35 -11.39
CA ARG A 150 13.55 18.56 -10.38
C ARG A 150 12.77 19.86 -10.57
N LYS A 151 13.34 20.92 -11.15
CA LYS A 151 12.71 22.26 -11.28
C LYS A 151 11.97 22.80 -10.03
N GLY A 152 12.40 22.38 -8.82
CA GLY A 152 11.77 22.74 -7.56
C GLY A 152 10.77 21.72 -6.98
N GLU A 153 10.56 20.59 -7.65
CA GLU A 153 9.74 19.46 -7.19
C GLU A 153 10.61 18.32 -6.64
N SER A 154 10.02 17.39 -5.88
CA SER A 154 10.70 16.16 -5.45
C SER A 154 10.36 15.02 -6.40
N HIS A 155 11.35 14.44 -7.05
CA HIS A 155 11.18 13.26 -7.90
C HIS A 155 11.51 12.01 -7.10
N LEU A 156 10.49 11.19 -6.83
CA LEU A 156 10.62 10.00 -6.00
C LEU A 156 10.60 8.73 -6.85
N VAL A 157 11.57 7.85 -6.62
CA VAL A 157 11.68 6.53 -7.24
C VAL A 157 11.25 5.47 -6.23
N PHE A 158 10.39 4.55 -6.67
CA PHE A 158 9.92 3.45 -5.83
C PHE A 158 10.23 2.09 -6.47
N SER A 159 10.71 1.16 -5.64
CA SER A 159 10.64 -0.27 -5.97
C SER A 159 9.24 -0.76 -5.65
N LEU A 160 8.59 -1.42 -6.60
CA LEU A 160 7.33 -2.12 -6.40
C LEU A 160 7.62 -3.62 -6.23
N ASN A 161 7.15 -4.18 -5.14
CA ASN A 161 7.35 -5.58 -4.78
C ASN A 161 5.98 -6.26 -4.71
N ILE A 162 5.82 -7.32 -5.50
CA ILE A 162 4.65 -8.20 -5.48
C ILE A 162 5.17 -9.61 -5.22
N ASP A 163 4.76 -10.19 -4.09
CA ASP A 163 5.22 -11.51 -3.67
C ASP A 163 4.04 -12.36 -3.16
N PHE A 164 4.10 -13.67 -3.39
CA PHE A 164 3.08 -14.62 -3.00
C PHE A 164 3.68 -15.69 -2.09
N PHE A 165 3.00 -15.95 -0.98
CA PHE A 165 3.44 -16.94 0.00
C PHE A 165 2.28 -17.80 0.48
N ASN A 166 2.60 -19.05 0.82
CA ASN A 166 1.64 -19.98 1.39
C ASN A 166 1.43 -19.66 2.87
N VAL A 167 0.23 -19.20 3.22
CA VAL A 167 -0.22 -19.01 4.61
C VAL A 167 -0.56 -20.36 5.26
N LYS A 168 -1.00 -21.31 4.43
CA LYS A 168 -1.22 -22.73 4.76
C LYS A 168 -0.86 -23.59 3.55
N GLU A 169 -0.76 -24.91 3.71
CA GLU A 169 -0.36 -25.85 2.65
C GLU A 169 -1.10 -25.65 1.31
N THR A 170 -2.38 -25.26 1.35
CA THR A 170 -3.23 -25.07 0.16
C THR A 170 -3.75 -23.64 -0.01
N THR A 171 -3.20 -22.68 0.74
CA THR A 171 -3.69 -21.29 0.74
C THR A 171 -2.54 -20.33 0.57
N SER A 172 -2.46 -19.71 -0.61
CA SER A 172 -1.56 -18.62 -0.94
C SER A 172 -2.24 -17.25 -0.72
N CYS A 173 -1.41 -16.27 -0.37
CA CYS A 173 -1.78 -14.88 -0.21
C CYS A 173 -0.67 -14.01 -0.82
N GLY A 174 -1.03 -12.85 -1.37
CA GLY A 174 -0.05 -11.95 -1.98
C GLY A 174 0.14 -10.67 -1.19
N VAL A 175 1.34 -10.09 -1.24
CA VAL A 175 1.64 -8.77 -0.69
C VAL A 175 2.04 -7.84 -1.83
N ILE A 176 1.50 -6.62 -1.81
CA ILE A 176 1.96 -5.52 -2.65
C ILE A 176 2.59 -4.49 -1.73
N SER A 177 3.88 -4.22 -1.89
CA SER A 177 4.63 -3.25 -1.11
C SER A 177 5.52 -2.38 -1.98
N CYS A 178 5.88 -1.20 -1.46
CA CYS A 178 6.83 -0.32 -2.11
C CYS A 178 7.92 0.15 -1.14
N ALA A 179 9.13 0.33 -1.65
CA ALA A 179 10.22 0.99 -0.95
C ALA A 179 10.65 2.25 -1.70
N CYS A 180 10.80 3.38 -1.00
CA CYS A 180 11.29 4.62 -1.59
C CYS A 180 12.80 4.52 -1.78
N LEU A 181 13.27 4.45 -3.03
CA LEU A 181 14.67 4.26 -3.39
C LEU A 181 15.49 5.56 -3.30
N ASN A 182 14.84 6.70 -3.06
CA ASN A 182 15.50 7.94 -2.67
C ASN A 182 16.13 7.86 -1.27
N LEU A 183 15.67 6.92 -0.44
CA LEU A 183 16.26 6.70 0.87
C LEU A 183 17.49 5.79 0.77
N PRO A 184 18.53 6.00 1.59
CA PRO A 184 19.66 5.08 1.68
C PRO A 184 19.23 3.63 1.91
N LEU A 185 19.95 2.68 1.31
CA LEU A 185 19.65 1.23 1.39
C LEU A 185 19.52 0.72 2.83
N GLY A 186 20.31 1.28 3.76
CA GLY A 186 20.26 0.92 5.19
C GLY A 186 18.97 1.33 5.91
N ILE A 187 18.11 2.15 5.29
CA ILE A 187 16.86 2.61 5.89
C ILE A 187 15.61 2.39 5.01
N CYS A 188 15.74 2.32 3.68
CA CYS A 188 14.57 2.25 2.78
C CYS A 188 13.70 0.99 2.98
N TYR A 189 14.29 -0.12 3.43
CA TYR A 189 13.60 -1.38 3.72
C TYR A 189 13.24 -1.58 5.19
N LYS A 190 13.40 -0.55 6.04
CA LYS A 190 12.91 -0.63 7.41
C LYS A 190 11.38 -0.58 7.43
N PRO A 191 10.70 -1.31 8.32
CA PRO A 191 9.23 -1.36 8.36
C PRO A 191 8.55 0.02 8.39
N GLU A 192 9.15 1.00 9.08
CA GLU A 192 8.64 2.37 9.16
C GLU A 192 8.78 3.20 7.86
N ASN A 193 9.55 2.73 6.89
CA ASN A 193 9.80 3.38 5.59
C ASN A 193 9.26 2.58 4.40
N MET A 194 8.73 1.37 4.64
CA MET A 194 8.11 0.55 3.61
C MET A 194 6.61 0.81 3.56
N PHE A 195 6.11 1.01 2.35
CA PHE A 195 4.68 1.08 2.10
C PHE A 195 4.12 -0.32 1.89
N LEU A 196 3.06 -0.68 2.64
CA LEU A 196 2.26 -1.87 2.35
C LEU A 196 0.98 -1.40 1.65
N ALA A 197 0.89 -1.58 0.33
CA ALA A 197 -0.28 -1.19 -0.44
C ALA A 197 -1.50 -2.05 -0.08
N GLY A 198 -1.29 -3.36 0.07
CA GLY A 198 -2.35 -4.27 0.51
C GLY A 198 -1.92 -5.71 0.47
N ILE A 199 -2.78 -6.56 1.05
CA ILE A 199 -2.61 -8.01 1.06
C ILE A 199 -3.69 -8.60 0.14
N MET A 200 -3.27 -9.13 -1.00
CA MET A 200 -4.14 -9.77 -1.97
C MET A 200 -4.75 -11.04 -1.38
N PRO A 201 -6.08 -11.10 -1.24
CA PRO A 201 -6.72 -12.20 -0.55
C PRO A 201 -6.57 -13.52 -1.32
N GLY A 202 -6.36 -14.60 -0.56
CA GLY A 202 -6.27 -15.97 -1.10
C GLY A 202 -7.59 -16.53 -1.65
N PRO A 203 -7.70 -17.85 -1.89
CA PRO A 203 -6.74 -18.88 -1.51
C PRO A 203 -5.62 -19.14 -2.54
N ASN A 204 -5.70 -18.55 -3.74
CA ASN A 204 -4.72 -18.76 -4.80
C ASN A 204 -4.20 -17.42 -5.30
N GLU A 205 -2.99 -17.45 -5.86
CA GLU A 205 -2.44 -16.36 -6.66
C GLU A 205 -3.39 -16.05 -7.84
N PRO A 206 -3.77 -14.77 -8.04
CA PRO A 206 -4.57 -14.38 -9.18
C PRO A 206 -3.78 -14.62 -10.48
N PRO A 207 -4.44 -15.07 -11.56
CA PRO A 207 -3.83 -15.10 -12.89
C PRO A 207 -3.28 -13.71 -13.28
N GLY A 208 -2.25 -13.68 -14.12
CA GLY A 208 -1.55 -12.43 -14.45
C GLY A 208 -2.44 -11.31 -15.03
N ASP A 209 -3.49 -11.65 -15.78
CA ASP A 209 -4.46 -10.68 -16.30
C ASP A 209 -5.37 -10.09 -15.20
N GLN A 210 -5.54 -10.81 -14.08
CA GLN A 210 -6.31 -10.40 -12.93
C GLN A 210 -5.49 -9.63 -11.88
N LEU A 211 -4.15 -9.80 -11.87
CA LEU A 211 -3.26 -9.10 -10.94
C LEU A 211 -3.40 -7.57 -11.04
N ASN A 212 -3.59 -7.06 -12.25
CA ASN A 212 -3.79 -5.63 -12.53
C ASN A 212 -5.01 -5.02 -11.82
N HIS A 213 -5.97 -5.82 -11.33
CA HIS A 213 -7.07 -5.28 -10.55
C HIS A 213 -6.62 -4.80 -9.16
N PHE A 214 -5.48 -5.25 -8.66
CA PHE A 214 -4.94 -4.90 -7.34
C PHE A 214 -3.86 -3.81 -7.39
N LEU A 215 -3.45 -3.38 -8.59
CA LEU A 215 -2.45 -2.33 -8.83
C LEU A 215 -3.16 -1.02 -9.23
#